data_AF-A0A518I726-F1
#
_entry.id   AF-A0A518I726-F1
#
_cell.length_a   1.000
_cell.length_b   1.000
_cell.length_c   1.000
_cell.angle_alpha   90.00
_cell.angle_beta   90.00
_cell.angle_gamma   90.00
#
_symmetry.space_group_name_H-M   'P 1'
#
loop_
_entity.id
_entity.type
_entity.pdbx_description
1 polymer ?
#
loop_
_entity_poly.entity_id
_entity_poly.type
_entity_poly.pdbx_seq_one_letter_code
_entity_poly.pdbx_strand_id
1 'polypeptide(L)'
;MKTQNRIRVCFCLLLSLILYQGIAAAADRSIENFVSQREQWKKLLGVTQTLEGRLSTFSSKSLRFRNCPIPFYFAGPIPKLDSTFKNVEVTGELARENGRIIFRVQSLKKMPTDVEYFVTEETKIDRSKPREWYTLADWAKKRAAFYDDKELTQKALTAYQNGIDLEYRQLLVKQPKLLLKLADRAQEFQLDPQLVNAFKHEALVLEWQELQKQKKPDLGPFITHLLEYFPTAKTPQKQDMPAERKQYLENQTEVFNQADQKKRERLVRWFYSQILLEGILKNLSEGGSNGFEIAARIEKQLPERMDLVKQYQNMQLDFDFNRVGELARQYVLDLSQEYQKRGNPKKAKQTLINWLQQRRKKLDAGDADGRVRLARDLIELTSDQPAATKLLLEAWKLNPKSAETAALLGRLGFMLQKDKWLNPEEVKEFRDDPIRKAIRNGTVIAGMNRSQVKKALGAPTQIGRSISGGAINELWIYGEASNQSLIIQLARKQNADEFKVIRIKNAQRAQSPIQEANPATSVE
;
A
#
# COMPACT_ATOMS: atom_id res chain seq x y z
N MET A 1 -6.29 26.29 -79.69
CA MET A 1 -6.67 25.36 -78.60
C MET A 1 -8.10 24.84 -78.76
N LYS A 2 -8.40 24.10 -79.83
CA LYS A 2 -9.77 23.70 -80.22
C LYS A 2 -10.00 22.16 -80.23
N THR A 3 -9.17 21.42 -79.51
CA THR A 3 -9.10 19.94 -79.58
C THR A 3 -9.22 19.22 -78.23
N GLN A 4 -9.60 19.91 -77.15
CA GLN A 4 -9.80 19.28 -75.83
C GLN A 4 -11.28 19.13 -75.40
N ASN A 5 -12.24 19.76 -76.08
CA ASN A 5 -13.66 19.68 -75.71
C ASN A 5 -14.46 18.57 -76.41
N ARG A 6 -13.92 17.87 -77.42
CA ARG A 6 -14.64 16.79 -78.11
C ARG A 6 -14.50 15.41 -77.44
N ILE A 7 -13.47 15.20 -76.63
CA ILE A 7 -13.24 13.91 -75.94
C ILE A 7 -14.12 13.77 -74.68
N ARG A 8 -14.52 14.89 -74.05
CA ARG A 8 -15.40 14.86 -72.87
C ARG A 8 -16.87 14.57 -73.20
N VAL A 9 -17.34 14.91 -74.40
CA VAL A 9 -18.76 14.68 -74.78
C VAL A 9 -19.00 13.22 -75.23
N CYS A 10 -18.03 12.57 -75.87
CA CYS A 10 -18.15 11.14 -76.22
C CYS A 10 -18.01 10.21 -75.01
N PHE A 11 -17.24 10.57 -73.97
CA PHE A 11 -17.12 9.74 -72.76
C PHE A 11 -18.35 9.82 -71.86
N CYS A 12 -19.11 10.92 -71.89
CA CYS A 12 -20.38 11.04 -71.15
C CYS A 12 -21.54 10.29 -71.81
N LEU A 13 -21.53 10.09 -73.15
CA LEU A 13 -22.57 9.35 -73.86
C LEU A 13 -22.35 7.83 -73.88
N LEU A 14 -21.10 7.35 -73.74
CA LEU A 14 -20.81 5.92 -73.56
C LEU A 14 -20.96 5.44 -72.11
N LEU A 15 -20.87 6.34 -71.11
CA LEU A 15 -21.19 6.00 -69.71
C LEU A 15 -22.72 5.95 -69.44
N SER A 16 -23.54 6.62 -70.24
CA SER A 16 -25.01 6.57 -70.12
C SER A 16 -25.64 5.33 -70.75
N LEU A 17 -24.92 4.60 -71.60
CA LEU A 17 -25.42 3.39 -72.27
C LEU A 17 -25.03 2.07 -71.57
N ILE A 18 -24.17 2.11 -70.55
CA ILE A 18 -23.84 0.96 -69.68
C ILE A 18 -24.72 0.92 -68.43
N LEU A 19 -25.52 1.97 -68.17
CA LEU A 19 -26.44 2.04 -67.02
C LEU A 19 -27.88 1.56 -67.32
N TYR A 20 -28.17 1.05 -68.52
CA TYR A 20 -29.52 0.64 -68.93
C TYR A 20 -29.64 -0.83 -69.37
N GLN A 21 -28.64 -1.68 -69.09
CA GLN A 21 -28.75 -3.13 -69.25
C GLN A 21 -28.43 -3.83 -67.93
N GLY A 22 -29.42 -3.88 -67.03
CA GLY A 22 -29.26 -4.57 -65.74
C GLY A 22 -30.48 -4.58 -64.81
N ILE A 23 -31.72 -4.43 -65.30
CA ILE A 23 -32.93 -4.51 -64.47
C ILE A 23 -33.78 -5.77 -64.76
N ALA A 24 -33.24 -6.73 -65.51
CA ALA A 24 -33.89 -8.02 -65.69
C ALA A 24 -33.19 -9.10 -64.86
N ALA A 25 -33.94 -9.65 -63.89
CA ALA A 25 -33.71 -10.90 -63.17
C ALA A 25 -32.65 -10.93 -62.06
N ALA A 26 -32.95 -10.37 -60.88
CA ALA A 26 -32.50 -10.87 -59.56
C ALA A 26 -33.00 -10.05 -58.36
N ALA A 27 -33.53 -8.84 -58.58
CA ALA A 27 -34.09 -8.04 -57.48
C ALA A 27 -35.45 -8.60 -57.05
N ASP A 28 -35.61 -8.78 -55.74
CA ASP A 28 -36.85 -9.03 -55.00
C ASP A 28 -37.31 -10.48 -54.88
N ARG A 29 -36.52 -11.31 -54.21
CA ARG A 29 -37.01 -12.61 -53.73
C ARG A 29 -37.75 -12.56 -52.40
N SER A 30 -37.48 -11.64 -51.46
CA SER A 30 -38.11 -11.70 -50.13
C SER A 30 -39.31 -10.76 -49.96
N ILE A 31 -40.31 -11.18 -49.18
CA ILE A 31 -41.44 -10.34 -48.76
C ILE A 31 -40.96 -9.11 -47.98
N GLU A 32 -39.88 -9.24 -47.21
CA GLU A 32 -39.22 -8.12 -46.53
C GLU A 32 -38.82 -7.02 -47.52
N ASN A 33 -38.09 -7.39 -48.59
CA ASN A 33 -37.66 -6.42 -49.58
C ASN A 33 -38.85 -5.85 -50.35
N PHE A 34 -39.79 -6.72 -50.74
CA PHE A 34 -41.01 -6.33 -51.44
C PHE A 34 -41.82 -5.28 -50.65
N VAL A 35 -41.98 -5.47 -49.34
CA VAL A 35 -42.69 -4.53 -48.46
C VAL A 35 -41.93 -3.22 -48.31
N SER A 36 -40.60 -3.25 -48.29
CA SER A 36 -39.78 -2.03 -48.23
C SER A 36 -39.95 -1.12 -49.46
N GLN A 37 -40.36 -1.69 -50.61
CA GLN A 37 -40.55 -0.98 -51.87
C GLN A 37 -42.01 -0.61 -52.15
N ARG A 38 -42.84 -0.51 -51.10
CA ARG A 38 -44.29 -0.26 -51.22
C ARG A 38 -44.68 0.90 -52.14
N GLU A 39 -43.91 1.99 -52.12
CA GLU A 39 -44.16 3.17 -52.96
C GLU A 39 -43.98 2.88 -54.47
N GLN A 40 -43.21 1.84 -54.80
CA GLN A 40 -42.91 1.46 -56.18
C GLN A 40 -43.91 0.44 -56.74
N TRP A 41 -44.79 -0.14 -55.91
CA TRP A 41 -45.71 -1.21 -56.33
C TRP A 41 -46.61 -0.84 -57.52
N LYS A 42 -47.00 0.43 -57.66
CA LYS A 42 -47.79 0.89 -58.81
C LYS A 42 -47.06 0.69 -60.15
N LYS A 43 -45.73 0.76 -60.15
CA LYS A 43 -44.88 0.56 -61.33
C LYS A 43 -44.68 -0.93 -61.64
N LEU A 44 -44.98 -1.81 -60.69
CA LEU A 44 -44.79 -3.26 -60.78
C LEU A 44 -46.09 -4.01 -61.13
N LEU A 45 -47.18 -3.29 -61.45
CA LEU A 45 -48.44 -3.90 -61.88
C LEU A 45 -48.25 -4.68 -63.19
N GLY A 46 -48.76 -5.92 -63.23
CA GLY A 46 -48.63 -6.84 -64.37
C GLY A 46 -47.21 -7.38 -64.60
N VAL A 47 -46.26 -7.06 -63.72
CA VAL A 47 -44.90 -7.60 -63.79
C VAL A 47 -44.83 -8.87 -62.94
N THR A 48 -44.43 -9.98 -63.57
CA THR A 48 -44.20 -11.24 -62.88
C THR A 48 -43.04 -11.12 -61.90
N GLN A 49 -43.30 -11.50 -60.65
CA GLN A 49 -42.39 -11.47 -59.52
C GLN A 49 -42.41 -12.82 -58.81
N THR A 50 -41.27 -13.19 -58.22
CA THR A 50 -41.14 -14.38 -57.37
C THR A 50 -40.81 -13.93 -55.96
N LEU A 51 -41.73 -14.15 -55.02
CA LEU A 51 -41.65 -13.65 -53.65
C LEU A 51 -41.65 -14.81 -52.63
N GLU A 52 -40.78 -14.74 -51.64
CA GLU A 52 -40.53 -15.72 -50.61
C GLU A 52 -40.79 -15.10 -49.23
N GLY A 53 -41.49 -15.81 -48.37
CA GLY A 53 -41.81 -15.29 -47.04
C GLY A 53 -42.53 -16.28 -46.15
N ARG A 54 -42.75 -15.85 -44.90
CA ARG A 54 -43.48 -16.60 -43.89
C ARG A 54 -44.98 -16.35 -44.00
N LEU A 55 -45.77 -17.41 -44.04
CA LEU A 55 -47.23 -17.33 -44.06
C LEU A 55 -47.79 -16.93 -42.70
N SER A 56 -48.82 -16.10 -42.72
CA SER A 56 -49.70 -15.86 -41.57
C SER A 56 -50.97 -16.70 -41.65
N THR A 57 -51.55 -16.82 -42.86
CA THR A 57 -52.79 -17.56 -43.11
C THR A 57 -52.77 -18.15 -44.51
N PHE A 58 -53.34 -19.34 -44.69
CA PHE A 58 -53.41 -20.04 -45.98
C PHE A 58 -54.78 -20.71 -46.14
N SER A 59 -55.37 -20.62 -47.33
CA SER A 59 -56.63 -21.26 -47.70
C SER A 59 -56.61 -21.73 -49.16
N SER A 60 -57.65 -22.44 -49.59
CA SER A 60 -57.82 -22.87 -50.99
C SER A 60 -58.10 -21.75 -51.98
N LYS A 61 -58.14 -20.48 -51.56
CA LYS A 61 -58.38 -19.33 -52.46
C LYS A 61 -57.36 -18.22 -52.30
N SER A 62 -56.69 -18.14 -51.15
CA SER A 62 -55.78 -17.06 -50.85
C SER A 62 -54.74 -17.46 -49.82
N LEU A 63 -53.63 -16.71 -49.81
CA LEU A 63 -52.68 -16.71 -48.71
C LEU A 63 -52.39 -15.29 -48.25
N ARG A 64 -51.80 -15.17 -47.06
CA ARG A 64 -51.20 -13.92 -46.58
C ARG A 64 -49.83 -14.22 -46.01
N PHE A 65 -48.89 -13.35 -46.34
CA PHE A 65 -47.59 -13.34 -45.67
C PHE A 65 -47.66 -12.49 -44.40
N ARG A 66 -46.94 -12.93 -43.37
CA ARG A 66 -46.72 -12.15 -42.17
C ARG A 66 -46.03 -10.84 -42.55
N ASN A 67 -46.47 -9.74 -41.95
CA ASN A 67 -45.95 -8.38 -42.18
C ASN A 67 -46.04 -7.89 -43.63
N CYS A 68 -46.92 -8.48 -44.45
CA CYS A 68 -47.27 -7.99 -45.77
C CYS A 68 -48.72 -7.48 -45.79
N PRO A 69 -48.99 -6.22 -46.19
CA PRO A 69 -50.33 -5.63 -46.09
C PRO A 69 -51.29 -6.03 -47.22
N ILE A 70 -50.80 -6.69 -48.29
CA ILE A 70 -51.64 -7.08 -49.43
C ILE A 70 -52.01 -8.56 -49.39
N PRO A 71 -53.22 -8.93 -49.85
CA PRO A 71 -53.62 -10.32 -49.98
C PRO A 71 -53.06 -10.95 -51.27
N PHE A 72 -52.83 -12.26 -51.23
CA PHE A 72 -52.37 -13.07 -52.34
C PHE A 72 -53.48 -14.06 -52.73
N TYR A 73 -53.90 -14.06 -53.99
CA TYR A 73 -55.01 -14.88 -54.50
C TYR A 73 -54.53 -15.82 -55.59
N PHE A 74 -55.03 -17.06 -55.62
CA PHE A 74 -54.64 -18.04 -56.63
C PHE A 74 -55.42 -17.84 -57.94
N ALA A 75 -54.71 -17.83 -59.06
CA ALA A 75 -55.31 -17.71 -60.40
C ALA A 75 -55.68 -19.06 -61.04
N GLY A 76 -55.42 -20.19 -60.36
CA GLY A 76 -55.60 -21.55 -60.91
C GLY A 76 -55.50 -22.66 -59.85
N PRO A 77 -55.44 -23.94 -60.25
CA PRO A 77 -55.36 -25.07 -59.34
C PRO A 77 -54.10 -25.01 -58.46
N ILE A 78 -54.28 -25.27 -57.17
CA ILE A 78 -53.29 -24.98 -56.12
C ILE A 78 -52.53 -26.25 -55.74
N PRO A 79 -51.21 -26.20 -55.55
CA PRO A 79 -50.46 -27.28 -54.92
C PRO A 79 -51.01 -27.58 -53.51
N LYS A 80 -51.32 -28.84 -53.21
CA LYS A 80 -51.63 -29.24 -51.83
C LYS A 80 -50.36 -29.09 -51.00
N LEU A 81 -50.43 -28.27 -49.97
CA LEU A 81 -49.35 -28.12 -49.00
C LEU A 81 -49.85 -28.60 -47.62
N ASP A 82 -48.96 -29.22 -46.84
CA ASP A 82 -49.24 -29.82 -45.52
C ASP A 82 -49.40 -28.76 -44.42
N SER A 83 -50.15 -28.93 -43.35
CA SER A 83 -50.33 -27.83 -42.35
C SER A 83 -49.05 -27.39 -41.60
N THR A 84 -47.88 -27.99 -41.88
CA THR A 84 -46.61 -27.80 -41.18
C THR A 84 -45.68 -26.76 -41.82
N PHE A 85 -45.86 -26.39 -43.10
CA PHE A 85 -44.97 -25.42 -43.75
C PHE A 85 -45.30 -23.99 -43.31
N LYS A 86 -44.26 -23.23 -42.93
CA LYS A 86 -44.38 -21.82 -42.58
C LYS A 86 -43.85 -20.88 -43.66
N ASN A 87 -42.92 -21.35 -44.49
CA ASN A 87 -42.27 -20.54 -45.51
C ASN A 87 -42.60 -21.06 -46.92
N VAL A 88 -42.88 -20.13 -47.83
CA VAL A 88 -43.20 -20.44 -49.23
C VAL A 88 -42.59 -19.42 -50.17
N GLU A 89 -42.38 -19.84 -51.42
CA GLU A 89 -42.09 -19.01 -52.57
C GLU A 89 -43.33 -19.00 -53.48
N VAL A 90 -43.81 -17.82 -53.85
CA VAL A 90 -44.90 -17.61 -54.81
C VAL A 90 -44.35 -16.94 -56.05
N THR A 91 -44.82 -17.35 -57.23
CA THR A 91 -44.62 -16.58 -58.46
C THR A 91 -45.97 -16.08 -58.95
N GLY A 92 -46.02 -14.83 -59.39
CA GLY A 92 -47.24 -14.19 -59.83
C GLY A 92 -47.04 -12.72 -60.12
N GLU A 93 -48.13 -11.95 -60.19
CA GLU A 93 -48.06 -10.55 -60.56
C GLU A 93 -48.92 -9.68 -59.64
N LEU A 94 -48.52 -8.41 -59.49
CA LEU A 94 -49.37 -7.42 -58.85
C LEU A 94 -50.52 -7.04 -59.79
N ALA A 95 -51.74 -7.08 -59.27
CA ALA A 95 -52.94 -6.69 -60.00
C ALA A 95 -53.76 -5.68 -59.19
N ARG A 96 -54.63 -4.96 -59.89
CA ARG A 96 -55.57 -4.03 -59.26
C ARG A 96 -56.99 -4.58 -59.39
N GLU A 97 -57.61 -4.88 -58.27
CA GLU A 97 -58.99 -5.36 -58.20
C GLU A 97 -59.79 -4.51 -57.22
N ASN A 98 -60.94 -4.00 -57.66
CA ASN A 98 -61.81 -3.14 -56.85
C ASN A 98 -61.07 -1.97 -56.17
N GLY A 99 -60.12 -1.36 -56.91
CA GLY A 99 -59.30 -0.26 -56.44
C GLY A 99 -58.14 -0.63 -55.49
N ARG A 100 -58.05 -1.89 -55.03
CA ARG A 100 -57.00 -2.40 -54.14
C ARG A 100 -55.92 -3.14 -54.90
N ILE A 101 -54.69 -3.06 -54.41
CA ILE A 101 -53.56 -3.85 -54.92
C ILE A 101 -53.62 -5.24 -54.30
N ILE A 102 -53.59 -6.26 -55.13
CA ILE A 102 -53.51 -7.67 -54.75
C ILE A 102 -52.36 -8.34 -55.50
N PHE A 103 -51.94 -9.51 -55.05
CA PHE A 103 -50.98 -10.34 -55.78
C PHE A 103 -51.68 -11.59 -56.33
N ARG A 104 -51.68 -11.77 -57.66
CA ARG A 104 -52.23 -12.95 -58.33
C ARG A 104 -51.16 -14.02 -58.43
N VAL A 105 -51.28 -15.05 -57.59
CA VAL A 105 -50.38 -16.19 -57.51
C VAL A 105 -50.65 -17.16 -58.66
N GLN A 106 -49.62 -17.41 -59.45
CA GLN A 106 -49.58 -18.37 -60.55
C GLN A 106 -48.96 -19.71 -60.12
N SER A 107 -47.92 -19.66 -59.29
CA SER A 107 -47.29 -20.86 -58.73
C SER A 107 -46.89 -20.67 -57.27
N LEU A 108 -46.77 -21.80 -56.57
CA LEU A 108 -46.46 -21.86 -55.14
C LEU A 108 -45.51 -23.03 -54.89
N LYS A 109 -44.43 -22.77 -54.17
CA LYS A 109 -43.39 -23.75 -53.84
C LYS A 109 -43.09 -23.71 -52.35
N LYS A 110 -42.98 -24.90 -51.73
CA LYS A 110 -42.58 -25.05 -50.32
C LYS A 110 -41.10 -24.68 -50.17
N MET A 111 -40.79 -23.89 -49.15
CA MET A 111 -39.43 -23.49 -48.80
C MET A 111 -39.08 -24.00 -47.40
N PRO A 112 -37.79 -24.24 -47.11
CA PRO A 112 -37.35 -24.51 -45.74
C PRO A 112 -37.73 -23.36 -44.82
N THR A 113 -37.91 -23.67 -43.54
CA THR A 113 -38.02 -22.64 -42.50
C THR A 113 -36.73 -21.82 -42.43
N ASP A 114 -36.79 -20.61 -41.85
CA ASP A 114 -35.60 -19.77 -41.75
C ASP A 114 -34.50 -20.43 -40.90
N VAL A 115 -34.88 -21.20 -39.89
CA VAL A 115 -33.96 -21.99 -39.07
C VAL A 115 -33.31 -23.12 -39.87
N GLU A 116 -34.09 -23.87 -40.67
CA GLU A 116 -33.55 -24.93 -41.53
C GLU A 116 -32.62 -24.36 -42.61
N TYR A 117 -32.99 -23.22 -43.20
CA TYR A 117 -32.14 -22.51 -44.15
C TYR A 117 -30.83 -22.09 -43.50
N PHE A 118 -30.90 -21.48 -42.30
CA PHE A 118 -29.71 -21.08 -41.54
C PHE A 118 -28.76 -22.25 -41.33
N VAL A 119 -29.27 -23.38 -40.82
CA VAL A 119 -28.45 -24.59 -40.56
C VAL A 119 -27.86 -25.12 -41.86
N THR A 120 -28.61 -25.08 -42.96
CA THR A 120 -28.12 -25.54 -44.26
C THR A 120 -26.99 -24.65 -44.77
N GLU A 121 -27.12 -23.32 -44.69
CA GLU A 121 -26.05 -22.40 -45.10
C GLU A 121 -24.84 -22.48 -44.17
N GLU A 122 -25.05 -22.66 -42.86
CA GLU A 122 -23.98 -22.84 -41.88
C GLU A 122 -23.05 -24.01 -42.24
N THR A 123 -23.60 -25.12 -42.74
CA THR A 123 -22.79 -26.29 -43.15
C THR A 123 -21.93 -26.05 -44.39
N LYS A 124 -22.24 -25.01 -45.18
CA LYS A 124 -21.50 -24.65 -46.40
C LYS A 124 -20.38 -23.64 -46.14
N ILE A 125 -20.38 -23.01 -44.97
CA ILE A 125 -19.39 -21.97 -44.65
C ILE A 125 -17.99 -22.56 -44.61
N ASP A 126 -17.08 -21.92 -45.35
CA ASP A 126 -15.65 -22.17 -45.25
C ASP A 126 -15.15 -21.66 -43.89
N ARG A 127 -14.73 -22.58 -43.03
CA ARG A 127 -14.23 -22.30 -41.68
C ARG A 127 -12.91 -21.51 -41.66
N SER A 128 -12.35 -21.15 -42.82
CA SER A 128 -11.24 -20.22 -42.96
C SER A 128 -11.66 -18.79 -43.31
N LYS A 129 -12.96 -18.51 -43.53
CA LYS A 129 -13.44 -17.19 -43.99
C LYS A 129 -14.46 -16.56 -43.03
N PRO A 130 -14.03 -15.66 -42.12
CA PRO A 130 -14.94 -14.97 -41.20
C PRO A 130 -16.09 -14.22 -41.86
N ARG A 131 -15.88 -13.68 -43.07
CA ARG A 131 -16.90 -12.90 -43.78
C ARG A 131 -18.15 -13.70 -44.13
N GLU A 132 -18.02 -15.01 -44.35
CA GLU A 132 -19.16 -15.87 -44.66
C GLU A 132 -20.08 -16.02 -43.43
N TRP A 133 -19.49 -16.12 -42.22
CA TRP A 133 -20.24 -16.07 -40.97
C TRP A 133 -21.00 -14.76 -40.78
N TYR A 134 -20.35 -13.62 -41.03
CA TYR A 134 -21.01 -12.31 -40.93
C TYR A 134 -22.15 -12.16 -41.94
N THR A 135 -21.97 -12.66 -43.16
CA THR A 135 -23.02 -12.63 -44.19
C THR A 135 -24.25 -13.43 -43.78
N LEU A 136 -24.06 -14.63 -43.23
CA LEU A 136 -25.15 -15.45 -42.71
C LEU A 136 -25.83 -14.79 -41.49
N ALA A 137 -25.03 -14.20 -40.59
CA ALA A 137 -25.53 -13.48 -39.43
C ALA A 137 -26.38 -12.25 -39.82
N ASP A 138 -25.93 -11.45 -40.79
CA ASP A 138 -26.66 -10.29 -41.30
C ASP A 138 -28.00 -10.70 -41.92
N TRP A 139 -28.02 -11.77 -42.70
CA TRP A 139 -29.24 -12.34 -43.25
C TRP A 139 -30.22 -12.75 -42.13
N ALA A 140 -29.72 -13.50 -41.15
CA ALA A 140 -30.52 -14.00 -40.04
C ALA A 140 -31.06 -12.85 -39.17
N LYS A 141 -30.23 -11.84 -38.87
CA LYS A 141 -30.60 -10.66 -38.09
C LYS A 141 -31.70 -9.85 -38.77
N LYS A 142 -31.58 -9.60 -40.07
CA LYS A 142 -32.61 -8.89 -40.85
C LYS A 142 -33.94 -9.65 -40.84
N ARG A 143 -33.91 -10.95 -41.13
CA ARG A 143 -35.10 -11.82 -41.11
C ARG A 143 -35.73 -11.89 -39.72
N ALA A 144 -34.90 -12.02 -38.69
CA ALA A 144 -35.35 -12.07 -37.31
C ALA A 144 -36.02 -10.77 -36.88
N ALA A 145 -35.45 -9.62 -37.24
CA ALA A 145 -36.04 -8.31 -36.97
C ALA A 145 -37.36 -8.12 -37.74
N PHE A 146 -37.41 -8.54 -39.01
CA PHE A 146 -38.63 -8.42 -39.82
C PHE A 146 -39.77 -9.27 -39.28
N TYR A 147 -39.51 -10.46 -38.71
CA TYR A 147 -40.55 -11.37 -38.22
C TYR A 147 -40.69 -11.45 -36.69
N ASP A 148 -39.92 -10.67 -35.93
CA ASP A 148 -39.81 -10.78 -34.47
C ASP A 148 -39.49 -12.23 -34.02
N ASP A 149 -38.43 -12.81 -34.59
CA ASP A 149 -38.03 -14.21 -34.40
C ASP A 149 -36.84 -14.31 -33.43
N LYS A 150 -37.13 -14.69 -32.18
CA LYS A 150 -36.11 -14.79 -31.11
C LYS A 150 -35.09 -15.90 -31.36
N GLU A 151 -35.52 -17.03 -31.93
CA GLU A 151 -34.61 -18.15 -32.21
C GLU A 151 -33.62 -17.76 -33.30
N LEU A 152 -34.11 -17.13 -34.37
CA LEU A 152 -33.25 -16.66 -35.46
C LEU A 152 -32.35 -15.50 -35.03
N THR A 153 -32.81 -14.65 -34.09
CA THR A 153 -31.97 -13.63 -33.44
C THR A 153 -30.77 -14.29 -32.73
N GLN A 154 -31.02 -15.34 -31.94
CA GLN A 154 -29.95 -16.05 -31.25
C GLN A 154 -28.97 -16.71 -32.22
N LYS A 155 -29.47 -17.31 -33.31
CA LYS A 155 -28.62 -17.87 -34.37
C LYS A 155 -27.76 -16.82 -35.06
N ALA A 156 -28.30 -15.63 -35.32
CA ALA A 156 -27.53 -14.50 -35.86
C ALA A 156 -26.37 -14.11 -34.93
N LEU A 157 -26.64 -13.97 -33.62
CA LEU A 157 -25.61 -13.67 -32.63
C LEU A 157 -24.52 -14.76 -32.57
N THR A 158 -24.91 -16.04 -32.59
CA THR A 158 -23.95 -17.16 -32.65
C THR A 158 -23.08 -17.10 -33.91
N ALA A 159 -23.65 -16.79 -35.08
CA ALA A 159 -22.86 -16.65 -36.31
C ALA A 159 -21.89 -15.46 -36.25
N TYR A 160 -22.30 -14.29 -35.73
CA TYR A 160 -21.37 -13.18 -35.52
C TYR A 160 -20.23 -13.58 -34.57
N GLN A 161 -20.53 -14.28 -33.47
CA GLN A 161 -19.52 -14.76 -32.54
C GLN A 161 -18.54 -15.74 -33.20
N ASN A 162 -19.04 -16.70 -33.99
CA ASN A 162 -18.19 -17.63 -34.74
C ASN A 162 -17.25 -16.91 -35.70
N GLY A 163 -17.73 -15.87 -36.39
CA GLY A 163 -16.91 -15.02 -37.26
C GLY A 163 -15.81 -14.31 -36.49
N ILE A 164 -16.12 -13.71 -35.34
CA ILE A 164 -15.14 -13.02 -34.49
C ILE A 164 -14.12 -14.00 -33.90
N ASP A 165 -14.56 -15.15 -33.41
CA ASP A 165 -13.67 -16.19 -32.86
C ASP A 165 -12.70 -16.69 -33.94
N LEU A 166 -13.16 -16.78 -35.19
CA LEU A 166 -12.30 -17.15 -36.31
C LEU A 166 -11.31 -16.04 -36.65
N GLU A 167 -11.73 -14.77 -36.73
CA GLU A 167 -10.79 -13.64 -36.92
C GLU A 167 -9.73 -13.61 -35.83
N TYR A 168 -10.13 -13.81 -34.57
CA TYR A 168 -9.22 -13.88 -33.44
C TYR A 168 -8.20 -15.01 -33.58
N ARG A 169 -8.64 -16.22 -33.94
CA ARG A 169 -7.75 -17.38 -34.18
C ARG A 169 -6.80 -17.18 -35.37
N GLN A 170 -7.19 -16.37 -36.34
CA GLN A 170 -6.38 -16.06 -37.52
C GLN A 170 -5.31 -14.99 -37.26
N LEU A 171 -5.33 -14.32 -36.11
CA LEU A 171 -4.28 -13.38 -35.73
C LEU A 171 -2.96 -14.13 -35.48
N LEU A 172 -2.04 -14.09 -36.45
CA LEU A 172 -0.69 -14.66 -36.31
C LEU A 172 0.07 -14.07 -35.12
N VAL A 173 -0.08 -12.76 -34.93
CA VAL A 173 0.44 -12.02 -33.78
C VAL A 173 -0.68 -11.16 -33.23
N LYS A 174 -1.00 -11.37 -31.95
CA LYS A 174 -1.98 -10.53 -31.26
C LYS A 174 -1.37 -9.16 -31.01
N GLN A 175 -2.04 -8.12 -31.47
CA GLN A 175 -1.63 -6.73 -31.28
C GLN A 175 -2.78 -5.95 -30.64
N PRO A 176 -2.51 -5.01 -29.72
CA PRO A 176 -3.55 -4.24 -29.03
C PRO A 176 -4.58 -3.63 -30.00
N LYS A 177 -4.12 -2.99 -31.08
CA LYS A 177 -5.00 -2.37 -32.09
C LYS A 177 -5.92 -3.34 -32.80
N LEU A 178 -5.48 -4.59 -33.03
CA LEU A 178 -6.31 -5.60 -33.70
C LEU A 178 -7.37 -6.15 -32.76
N LEU A 179 -7.01 -6.37 -31.49
CA LEU A 179 -7.94 -6.81 -30.45
C LEU A 179 -9.02 -5.76 -30.17
N LEU A 180 -8.66 -4.46 -30.13
CA LEU A 180 -9.64 -3.39 -29.98
C LEU A 180 -10.61 -3.31 -31.15
N LYS A 181 -10.17 -3.54 -32.39
CA LYS A 181 -11.07 -3.65 -33.54
C LYS A 181 -12.05 -4.82 -33.42
N LEU A 182 -11.63 -5.95 -32.85
CA LEU A 182 -12.52 -7.07 -32.57
C LEU A 182 -13.53 -6.71 -31.46
N ALA A 183 -13.09 -5.98 -30.43
CA ALA A 183 -13.97 -5.47 -29.38
C ALA A 183 -15.04 -4.53 -29.94
N ASP A 184 -14.67 -3.60 -30.82
CA ASP A 184 -15.58 -2.65 -31.46
C ASP A 184 -16.62 -3.38 -32.31
N ARG A 185 -16.20 -4.38 -33.10
CA ARG A 185 -17.12 -5.22 -33.90
C ARG A 185 -18.05 -6.05 -33.03
N ALA A 186 -17.53 -6.69 -31.98
CA ALA A 186 -18.35 -7.45 -31.05
C ALA A 186 -19.42 -6.56 -30.40
N GLN A 187 -19.08 -5.31 -30.09
CA GLN A 187 -20.01 -4.31 -29.58
C GLN A 187 -21.03 -3.86 -30.64
N GLU A 188 -20.62 -3.60 -31.87
CA GLU A 188 -21.50 -3.27 -33.00
C GLU A 188 -22.52 -4.38 -33.30
N PHE A 189 -22.08 -5.64 -33.20
CA PHE A 189 -22.93 -6.82 -33.35
C PHE A 189 -23.78 -7.14 -32.11
N GLN A 190 -23.66 -6.36 -31.03
CA GLN A 190 -24.38 -6.54 -29.78
C GLN A 190 -24.16 -7.93 -29.16
N LEU A 191 -22.93 -8.45 -29.28
CA LEU A 191 -22.52 -9.68 -28.61
C LEU A 191 -22.39 -9.48 -27.10
N ASP A 192 -22.15 -10.58 -26.39
CA ASP A 192 -21.93 -10.57 -24.94
C ASP A 192 -20.90 -9.49 -24.53
N PRO A 193 -21.26 -8.53 -23.67
CA PRO A 193 -20.33 -7.54 -23.13
C PRO A 193 -19.07 -8.16 -22.49
N GLN A 194 -19.17 -9.40 -21.99
CA GLN A 194 -18.01 -10.13 -21.46
C GLN A 194 -16.96 -10.41 -22.55
N LEU A 195 -17.37 -10.68 -23.79
CA LEU A 195 -16.46 -10.89 -24.91
C LEU A 195 -15.75 -9.58 -25.29
N VAL A 196 -16.50 -8.47 -25.35
CA VAL A 196 -15.95 -7.13 -25.60
C VAL A 196 -14.89 -6.78 -24.56
N ASN A 197 -15.19 -7.01 -23.28
CA ASN A 197 -14.27 -6.76 -22.18
C ASN A 197 -13.04 -7.67 -22.20
N ALA A 198 -13.18 -8.93 -22.64
CA ALA A 198 -12.05 -9.85 -22.80
C ALA A 198 -11.03 -9.31 -23.81
N PHE A 199 -11.48 -8.85 -24.98
CA PHE A 199 -10.58 -8.25 -25.97
C PHE A 199 -9.94 -6.94 -25.50
N LYS A 200 -10.71 -6.06 -24.84
CA LYS A 200 -10.16 -4.82 -24.25
C LYS A 200 -9.10 -5.11 -23.19
N HIS A 201 -9.36 -6.08 -22.33
CA HIS A 201 -8.43 -6.50 -21.29
C HIS A 201 -7.14 -7.09 -21.88
N GLU A 202 -7.24 -8.03 -22.81
CA GLU A 202 -6.08 -8.63 -23.47
C GLU A 202 -5.26 -7.58 -24.24
N ALA A 203 -5.91 -6.62 -24.89
CA ALA A 203 -5.25 -5.49 -25.55
C ALA A 203 -4.41 -4.67 -24.56
N LEU A 204 -4.97 -4.31 -23.41
CA LEU A 204 -4.26 -3.56 -22.37
C LEU A 204 -3.11 -4.37 -21.75
N VAL A 205 -3.27 -5.68 -21.57
CA VAL A 205 -2.19 -6.57 -21.08
C VAL A 205 -1.02 -6.56 -22.06
N LEU A 206 -1.28 -6.69 -23.37
CA LEU A 206 -0.22 -6.64 -24.38
C LEU A 206 0.43 -5.26 -24.47
N GLU A 207 -0.35 -4.19 -24.41
CA GLU A 207 0.17 -2.82 -24.39
C GLU A 207 1.06 -2.57 -23.17
N TRP A 208 0.66 -3.08 -22.00
CA TRP A 208 1.47 -3.02 -20.79
C TRP A 208 2.80 -3.76 -20.94
N GLN A 209 2.78 -4.96 -21.49
CA GLN A 209 3.99 -5.74 -21.75
C GLN A 209 4.96 -5.01 -22.71
N GLU A 210 4.44 -4.29 -23.71
CA GLU A 210 5.27 -3.46 -24.59
C GLU A 210 5.81 -2.21 -23.88
N LEU A 211 5.01 -1.57 -23.02
CA LEU A 211 5.46 -0.43 -22.22
C LEU A 211 6.57 -0.80 -21.24
N GLN A 212 6.50 -1.99 -20.63
CA GLN A 212 7.53 -2.49 -19.71
C GLN A 212 8.91 -2.67 -20.38
N LYS A 213 8.97 -2.86 -21.71
CA LYS A 213 10.22 -2.96 -22.46
C LYS A 213 10.91 -1.60 -22.67
N GLN A 214 10.21 -0.50 -22.42
CA GLN A 214 10.75 0.85 -22.61
C GLN A 214 11.59 1.28 -21.40
N LYS A 215 12.66 2.06 -21.64
CA LYS A 215 13.53 2.55 -20.56
C LYS A 215 12.83 3.54 -19.62
N LYS A 216 11.93 4.36 -20.14
CA LYS A 216 11.19 5.39 -19.40
C LYS A 216 9.75 5.49 -19.96
N PRO A 217 8.89 4.50 -19.70
CA PRO A 217 7.52 4.54 -20.20
C PRO A 217 6.73 5.63 -19.48
N ASP A 218 5.99 6.43 -20.24
CA ASP A 218 4.97 7.32 -19.71
C ASP A 218 3.71 6.50 -19.41
N LEU A 219 3.37 6.41 -18.12
CA LEU A 219 2.23 5.63 -17.65
C LEU A 219 0.90 6.39 -17.76
N GLY A 220 0.95 7.72 -17.92
CA GLY A 220 -0.24 8.57 -17.89
C GLY A 220 -1.28 8.19 -18.94
N PRO A 221 -0.93 8.16 -20.24
CA PRO A 221 -1.86 7.80 -21.31
C PRO A 221 -2.43 6.39 -21.14
N PHE A 222 -1.58 5.43 -20.74
CA PHE A 222 -2.00 4.05 -20.53
C PHE A 222 -3.00 3.90 -19.38
N ILE A 223 -2.77 4.59 -18.26
CA ILE A 223 -3.70 4.60 -17.13
C ILE A 223 -5.04 5.24 -17.52
N THR A 224 -5.02 6.35 -18.27
CA THR A 224 -6.25 6.97 -18.78
C THR A 224 -7.05 6.00 -19.63
N HIS A 225 -6.39 5.32 -20.58
CA HIS A 225 -7.03 4.37 -21.47
C HIS A 225 -7.59 3.14 -20.74
N LEU A 226 -6.86 2.62 -19.75
CA LEU A 226 -7.36 1.55 -18.86
C LEU A 226 -8.65 1.99 -18.15
N LEU A 227 -8.69 3.20 -17.61
CA LEU A 227 -9.85 3.73 -16.88
C LEU A 227 -11.04 4.09 -17.79
N GLU A 228 -10.81 4.38 -19.06
CA GLU A 228 -11.87 4.54 -20.06
C GLU A 228 -12.62 3.23 -20.29
N TYR A 229 -11.90 2.11 -20.37
CA TYR A 229 -12.51 0.79 -20.55
C TYR A 229 -13.02 0.17 -19.25
N PHE A 230 -12.32 0.41 -18.14
CA PHE A 230 -12.62 -0.19 -16.85
C PHE A 230 -12.59 0.86 -15.73
N PRO A 231 -13.63 1.72 -15.64
CA PRO A 231 -13.66 2.80 -14.65
C PRO A 231 -13.65 2.29 -13.20
N THR A 232 -14.17 1.07 -12.97
CA THR A 232 -14.18 0.42 -11.65
C THR A 232 -12.78 0.05 -11.15
N ALA A 233 -11.75 0.03 -12.01
CA ALA A 233 -10.36 -0.24 -11.59
C ALA A 233 -9.82 0.80 -10.61
N LYS A 234 -10.38 2.02 -10.59
CA LYS A 234 -9.98 3.06 -9.65
C LYS A 234 -10.51 2.81 -8.23
N THR A 235 -11.59 2.04 -8.09
CA THR A 235 -12.25 1.79 -6.82
C THR A 235 -11.43 0.80 -5.99
N PRO A 236 -10.95 1.18 -4.80
CA PRO A 236 -10.19 0.27 -3.94
C PRO A 236 -11.02 -0.92 -3.46
N GLN A 237 -10.35 -2.04 -3.24
CA GLN A 237 -10.96 -3.21 -2.61
C GLN A 237 -10.96 -3.07 -1.09
N LYS A 238 -11.93 -3.70 -0.43
CA LYS A 238 -11.96 -3.75 1.05
C LYS A 238 -10.76 -4.51 1.63
N GLN A 239 -10.31 -5.54 0.93
CA GLN A 239 -9.21 -6.40 1.35
C GLN A 239 -8.52 -7.00 0.12
N ASP A 240 -7.19 -7.08 0.13
CA ASP A 240 -6.41 -7.78 -0.89
C ASP A 240 -6.50 -9.31 -0.73
N MET A 241 -6.40 -10.05 -1.84
CA MET A 241 -6.36 -11.52 -1.87
C MET A 241 -5.05 -11.97 -2.55
N PRO A 242 -3.93 -12.06 -1.82
CA PRO A 242 -2.60 -12.20 -2.41
C PRO A 242 -2.43 -13.43 -3.31
N ALA A 243 -3.03 -14.56 -2.94
CA ALA A 243 -2.93 -15.80 -3.71
C ALA A 243 -3.64 -15.68 -5.08
N GLU A 244 -4.87 -15.14 -5.09
CA GLU A 244 -5.61 -14.90 -6.33
C GLU A 244 -4.95 -13.82 -7.19
N ARG A 245 -4.47 -12.74 -6.57
CA ARG A 245 -3.75 -11.67 -7.26
C ARG A 245 -2.50 -12.23 -7.95
N LYS A 246 -1.73 -13.07 -7.26
CA LYS A 246 -0.55 -13.73 -7.82
C LYS A 246 -0.92 -14.60 -9.03
N GLN A 247 -1.91 -15.49 -8.87
CA GLN A 247 -2.39 -16.35 -9.96
C GLN A 247 -2.82 -15.54 -11.19
N TYR A 248 -3.56 -14.44 -10.97
CA TYR A 248 -3.98 -13.55 -12.04
C TYR A 248 -2.80 -12.87 -12.73
N LEU A 249 -1.86 -12.29 -11.98
CA LEU A 249 -0.71 -11.59 -12.57
C LEU A 249 0.22 -12.51 -13.36
N GLU A 250 0.25 -13.81 -13.04
CA GLU A 250 0.99 -14.83 -13.79
C GLU A 250 0.31 -15.22 -15.12
N ASN A 251 -1.03 -15.22 -15.17
CA ASN A 251 -1.79 -15.59 -16.36
C ASN A 251 -3.04 -14.71 -16.55
N GLN A 252 -2.79 -13.44 -16.91
CA GLN A 252 -3.80 -12.38 -16.86
C GLN A 252 -4.99 -12.65 -17.79
N THR A 253 -4.71 -13.02 -19.04
CA THR A 253 -5.75 -13.19 -20.07
C THR A 253 -6.64 -14.40 -19.78
N GLU A 254 -6.06 -15.56 -19.46
CA GLU A 254 -6.83 -16.78 -19.24
C GLU A 254 -7.70 -16.68 -17.99
N VAL A 255 -7.13 -16.20 -16.88
CA VAL A 255 -7.85 -16.03 -15.61
C VAL A 255 -8.97 -15.01 -15.74
N PHE A 256 -8.78 -13.95 -16.55
CA PHE A 256 -9.82 -12.96 -16.83
C PHE A 256 -10.97 -13.56 -17.65
N ASN A 257 -10.66 -14.33 -18.69
CA ASN A 257 -11.68 -14.92 -19.56
C ASN A 257 -12.59 -15.92 -18.83
N GLN A 258 -12.04 -16.70 -17.88
CA GLN A 258 -12.78 -17.67 -17.07
C GLN A 258 -13.55 -17.04 -15.89
N ALA A 259 -13.31 -15.76 -15.59
CA ALA A 259 -13.91 -15.09 -14.44
C ALA A 259 -15.32 -14.57 -14.74
N ASP A 260 -16.21 -14.62 -13.74
CA ASP A 260 -17.48 -13.89 -13.75
C ASP A 260 -17.27 -12.37 -13.65
N GLN A 261 -18.33 -11.59 -13.86
CA GLN A 261 -18.27 -10.13 -13.88
C GLN A 261 -17.69 -9.52 -12.59
N LYS A 262 -18.09 -10.02 -11.42
CA LYS A 262 -17.63 -9.50 -10.13
C LYS A 262 -16.15 -9.79 -9.92
N LYS A 263 -15.70 -10.99 -10.31
CA LYS A 263 -14.29 -11.36 -10.27
C LYS A 263 -13.48 -10.53 -11.26
N ARG A 264 -13.96 -10.29 -12.49
CA ARG A 264 -13.30 -9.45 -13.49
C ARG A 264 -13.02 -8.03 -13.01
N GLU A 265 -13.97 -7.39 -12.33
CA GLU A 265 -13.78 -6.07 -11.71
C GLU A 265 -12.61 -6.08 -10.70
N ARG A 266 -12.54 -7.13 -9.88
CA ARG A 266 -11.43 -7.35 -8.94
C ARG A 266 -10.09 -7.55 -9.65
N LEU A 267 -10.05 -8.37 -10.70
CA LEU A 267 -8.84 -8.62 -11.50
C LEU A 267 -8.31 -7.34 -12.16
N VAL A 268 -9.20 -6.52 -12.70
CA VAL A 268 -8.82 -5.25 -13.34
C VAL A 268 -8.32 -4.24 -12.31
N ARG A 269 -8.91 -4.20 -11.10
CA ARG A 269 -8.33 -3.41 -10.00
C ARG A 269 -6.92 -3.89 -9.62
N TRP A 270 -6.65 -5.19 -9.60
CA TRP A 270 -5.29 -5.69 -9.36
C TRP A 270 -4.32 -5.32 -10.47
N PHE A 271 -4.76 -5.35 -11.72
CA PHE A 271 -3.95 -4.91 -12.85
C PHE A 271 -3.57 -3.43 -12.71
N TYR A 272 -4.57 -2.57 -12.49
CA TYR A 272 -4.37 -1.15 -12.21
C TYR A 272 -3.42 -0.92 -11.02
N SER A 273 -3.63 -1.67 -9.93
CA SER A 273 -2.78 -1.60 -8.74
C SER A 273 -1.33 -1.96 -9.03
N GLN A 274 -1.07 -2.97 -9.87
CA GLN A 274 0.29 -3.37 -10.25
C GLN A 274 0.99 -2.27 -11.05
N ILE A 275 0.30 -1.66 -12.02
CA ILE A 275 0.83 -0.57 -12.84
C ILE A 275 1.21 0.64 -11.98
N LEU A 276 0.31 1.04 -11.08
CA LEU A 276 0.58 2.13 -10.14
C LEU A 276 1.74 1.82 -9.20
N LEU A 277 1.78 0.60 -8.67
CA LEU A 277 2.85 0.18 -7.79
C LEU A 277 4.21 0.29 -8.50
N GLU A 278 4.35 -0.24 -9.71
CA GLU A 278 5.57 -0.11 -10.49
C GLU A 278 5.94 1.37 -10.74
N GLY A 279 4.95 2.22 -11.04
CA GLY A 279 5.16 3.66 -11.17
C GLY A 279 5.66 4.33 -9.88
N ILE A 280 5.11 3.97 -8.73
CA ILE A 280 5.56 4.47 -7.42
C ILE A 280 6.99 4.02 -7.14
N LEU A 281 7.28 2.74 -7.34
CA LEU A 281 8.56 2.11 -7.00
C LEU A 281 9.73 2.57 -7.87
N LYS A 282 9.49 3.15 -9.05
CA LYS A 282 10.55 3.81 -9.83
C LYS A 282 11.22 4.98 -9.08
N ASN A 283 10.54 5.57 -8.10
CA ASN A 283 11.09 6.63 -7.26
C ASN A 283 11.70 6.10 -5.95
N LEU A 284 11.78 4.78 -5.75
CA LEU A 284 12.41 4.21 -4.57
C LEU A 284 13.91 4.50 -4.62
N SER A 285 14.40 5.21 -3.60
CA SER A 285 15.82 5.54 -3.48
C SER A 285 16.63 4.30 -3.11
N GLU A 286 17.91 4.28 -3.52
CA GLU A 286 18.82 3.21 -3.16
C GLU A 286 18.89 3.03 -1.64
N GLY A 287 18.85 1.77 -1.18
CA GLY A 287 18.80 1.44 0.25
C GLY A 287 17.48 1.76 0.95
N GLY A 288 16.49 2.35 0.25
CA GLY A 288 15.15 2.63 0.79
C GLY A 288 15.08 3.86 1.68
N SER A 289 15.95 4.85 1.45
CA SER A 289 16.07 6.11 2.22
C SER A 289 14.90 7.09 2.07
N ASN A 290 13.91 6.77 1.23
CA ASN A 290 12.63 7.44 1.13
C ASN A 290 11.42 6.50 1.35
N GLY A 291 11.61 5.42 2.11
CA GLY A 291 10.59 4.40 2.32
C GLY A 291 9.27 4.92 2.92
N PHE A 292 9.31 5.95 3.78
CA PHE A 292 8.10 6.60 4.29
C PHE A 292 7.31 7.33 3.20
N GLU A 293 7.99 8.02 2.28
CA GLU A 293 7.34 8.71 1.16
C GLU A 293 6.68 7.70 0.21
N ILE A 294 7.39 6.61 -0.10
CA ILE A 294 6.87 5.50 -0.90
C ILE A 294 5.65 4.88 -0.22
N ALA A 295 5.73 4.60 1.08
CA ALA A 295 4.63 4.04 1.84
C ALA A 295 3.39 4.96 1.84
N ALA A 296 3.56 6.28 2.00
CA ALA A 296 2.46 7.23 1.95
C ALA A 296 1.79 7.30 0.57
N ARG A 297 2.58 7.21 -0.51
CA ARG A 297 2.04 7.14 -1.88
C ARG A 297 1.25 5.84 -2.11
N ILE A 298 1.76 4.71 -1.61
CA ILE A 298 1.05 3.42 -1.67
C ILE A 298 -0.25 3.49 -0.86
N GLU A 299 -0.22 3.97 0.38
CA GLU A 299 -1.40 4.10 1.23
C GLU A 299 -2.50 4.95 0.57
N LYS A 300 -2.10 6.06 -0.08
CA LYS A 300 -3.03 6.96 -0.77
C LYS A 300 -3.68 6.34 -2.01
N GLN A 301 -2.92 5.61 -2.82
CA GLN A 301 -3.39 5.13 -4.13
C GLN A 301 -3.89 3.68 -4.10
N LEU A 302 -3.32 2.88 -3.20
CA LEU A 302 -3.49 1.44 -3.05
C LEU A 302 -3.76 1.10 -1.55
N PRO A 303 -4.82 1.65 -0.93
CA PRO A 303 -5.10 1.45 0.49
C PRO A 303 -5.32 -0.01 0.89
N GLU A 304 -5.63 -0.89 -0.07
CA GLU A 304 -5.72 -2.34 0.15
C GLU A 304 -4.35 -3.02 0.36
N ARG A 305 -3.23 -2.33 0.04
CA ARG A 305 -1.85 -2.86 0.10
C ARG A 305 -1.09 -2.43 1.36
N MET A 306 -1.73 -2.55 2.53
CA MET A 306 -1.11 -2.22 3.82
C MET A 306 0.10 -3.10 4.16
N ASP A 307 0.22 -4.28 3.53
CA ASP A 307 1.42 -5.11 3.56
C ASP A 307 2.65 -4.34 3.07
N LEU A 308 2.53 -3.68 1.91
CA LEU A 308 3.61 -2.91 1.31
C LEU A 308 3.89 -1.61 2.06
N VAL A 309 2.84 -0.94 2.56
CA VAL A 309 3.00 0.26 3.40
C VAL A 309 3.93 -0.06 4.57
N LYS A 310 3.68 -1.15 5.29
CA LYS A 310 4.54 -1.59 6.40
C LYS A 310 5.94 -1.99 5.93
N GLN A 311 6.04 -2.69 4.80
CA GLN A 311 7.33 -3.11 4.24
C GLN A 311 8.24 -1.91 3.96
N TYR A 312 7.77 -0.88 3.26
CA TYR A 312 8.58 0.28 2.90
C TYR A 312 8.86 1.21 4.08
N GLN A 313 7.94 1.32 5.04
CA GLN A 313 8.22 2.00 6.31
C GLN A 313 9.37 1.29 7.06
N ASN A 314 9.32 -0.04 7.16
CA ASN A 314 10.38 -0.80 7.82
C ASN A 314 11.71 -0.70 7.07
N MET A 315 11.68 -0.65 5.73
CA MET A 315 12.87 -0.44 4.92
C MET A 315 13.58 0.89 5.25
N GLN A 316 12.83 1.99 5.38
CA GLN A 316 13.40 3.27 5.83
C GLN A 316 13.99 3.16 7.22
N LEU A 317 13.23 2.58 8.16
CA LEU A 317 13.66 2.46 9.54
C LEU A 317 14.98 1.68 9.62
N ASP A 318 15.12 0.61 8.84
CA ASP A 318 16.34 -0.18 8.77
C ASP A 318 17.50 0.59 8.14
N PHE A 319 17.24 1.38 7.09
CA PHE A 319 18.22 2.28 6.49
C PHE A 319 18.76 3.29 7.52
N ASP A 320 17.87 3.96 8.25
CA ASP A 320 18.23 4.94 9.26
C ASP A 320 18.94 4.29 10.45
N PHE A 321 18.50 3.11 10.88
CA PHE A 321 19.15 2.35 11.95
C PHE A 321 20.61 2.01 11.63
N ASN A 322 20.90 1.62 10.38
CA ASN A 322 22.26 1.32 9.94
C ASN A 322 23.15 2.56 9.83
N ARG A 323 22.55 3.74 9.66
CA ARG A 323 23.25 5.04 9.56
C ARG A 323 23.12 5.90 10.81
N VAL A 324 22.68 5.32 11.93
CA VAL A 324 22.33 6.10 13.11
C VAL A 324 23.44 7.04 13.59
N GLY A 325 24.72 6.67 13.43
CA GLY A 325 25.88 7.50 13.79
C GLY A 325 26.09 8.78 12.95
N GLU A 326 25.34 8.95 11.86
CA GLU A 326 25.31 10.14 11.00
C GLU A 326 24.09 11.03 11.30
N LEU A 327 23.13 10.54 12.08
CA LEU A 327 21.87 11.22 12.32
C LEU A 327 21.97 12.22 13.48
N ALA A 328 21.19 13.29 13.39
CA ALA A 328 21.04 14.27 14.45
C ALA A 328 20.33 13.69 15.68
N ARG A 329 20.62 14.23 16.87
CA ARG A 329 20.06 13.74 18.15
C ARG A 329 18.54 13.60 18.10
N GLN A 330 17.82 14.64 17.67
CA GLN A 330 16.36 14.61 17.65
C GLN A 330 15.83 13.48 16.77
N TYR A 331 16.40 13.31 15.57
CA TYR A 331 16.00 12.25 14.65
C TYR A 331 16.21 10.85 15.26
N VAL A 332 17.30 10.64 16.01
CA VAL A 332 17.58 9.37 16.70
C VAL A 332 16.56 9.09 17.81
N LEU A 333 16.13 10.13 18.53
CA LEU A 333 15.05 10.00 19.52
C LEU A 333 13.73 9.64 18.85
N ASP A 334 13.38 10.32 17.77
CA ASP A 334 12.17 10.05 17.00
C ASP A 334 12.19 8.61 16.44
N LEU A 335 13.32 8.16 15.91
CA LEU A 335 13.54 6.80 15.42
C LEU A 335 13.39 5.75 16.54
N SER A 336 13.98 6.01 17.72
CA SER A 336 13.84 5.14 18.89
C SER A 336 12.38 5.05 19.35
N GLN A 337 11.68 6.19 19.40
CA GLN A 337 10.28 6.25 19.75
C GLN A 337 9.40 5.51 18.73
N GLU A 338 9.71 5.62 17.44
CA GLU A 338 8.98 4.91 16.39
C GLU A 338 9.14 3.38 16.54
N TYR A 339 10.34 2.89 16.83
CA TYR A 339 10.53 1.47 17.17
C TYR A 339 9.76 1.05 18.42
N GLN A 340 9.66 1.91 19.43
CA GLN A 340 8.89 1.63 20.64
C GLN A 340 7.37 1.55 20.35
N LYS A 341 6.83 2.51 19.57
CA LYS A 341 5.43 2.51 19.12
C LYS A 341 5.08 1.26 18.31
N ARG A 342 6.03 0.73 17.54
CA ARG A 342 5.90 -0.51 16.75
C ARG A 342 6.14 -1.79 17.55
N GLY A 343 6.28 -1.71 18.87
CA GLY A 343 6.46 -2.88 19.74
C GLY A 343 7.86 -3.49 19.70
N ASN A 344 8.88 -2.74 19.28
CA ASN A 344 10.27 -3.20 19.23
C ASN A 344 11.20 -2.44 20.21
N PRO A 345 11.01 -2.62 21.54
CA PRO A 345 11.78 -1.88 22.55
C PRO A 345 13.27 -2.23 22.54
N LYS A 346 13.64 -3.46 22.10
CA LYS A 346 15.04 -3.87 21.95
C LYS A 346 15.74 -3.02 20.90
N LYS A 347 15.13 -2.86 19.72
CA LYS A 347 15.69 -2.04 18.63
C LYS A 347 15.67 -0.55 18.96
N ALA A 348 14.64 -0.08 19.66
CA ALA A 348 14.59 1.28 20.21
C ALA A 348 15.80 1.59 21.10
N LYS A 349 16.10 0.71 22.07
CA LYS A 349 17.28 0.83 22.94
C LYS A 349 18.59 0.72 22.16
N GLN A 350 18.68 -0.24 21.24
CA GLN A 350 19.88 -0.45 20.43
C GLN A 350 20.20 0.77 19.53
N THR A 351 19.18 1.46 19.05
CA THR A 351 19.32 2.71 18.26
C THR A 351 20.10 3.76 19.06
N LEU A 352 19.70 3.99 20.31
CA LEU A 352 20.37 4.95 21.21
C LEU A 352 21.79 4.50 21.54
N ILE A 353 21.99 3.22 21.86
CA ILE A 353 23.33 2.67 22.17
C ILE A 353 24.28 2.84 20.98
N ASN A 354 23.85 2.44 19.78
CA ASN A 354 24.66 2.55 18.56
C ASN A 354 25.05 4.01 18.28
N TRP A 355 24.10 4.94 18.42
CA TRP A 355 24.36 6.36 18.24
C TRP A 355 25.41 6.89 19.23
N LEU A 356 25.26 6.60 20.52
CA LEU A 356 26.20 7.03 21.56
C LEU A 356 27.59 6.42 21.37
N GLN A 357 27.67 5.16 20.96
CA GLN A 357 28.94 4.50 20.63
C GLN A 357 29.66 5.20 19.47
N GLN A 358 28.94 5.60 18.42
CA GLN A 358 29.54 6.32 17.29
C GLN A 358 29.99 7.72 17.68
N ARG A 359 29.21 8.44 18.51
CA ARG A 359 29.64 9.74 19.06
C ARG A 359 30.88 9.60 19.93
N ARG A 360 30.98 8.53 20.73
CA ARG A 360 32.17 8.23 21.53
C ARG A 360 33.42 8.05 20.67
N LYS A 361 33.31 7.35 19.54
CA LYS A 361 34.43 7.13 18.61
C LYS A 361 34.90 8.42 17.92
N LYS A 362 33.99 9.39 17.73
CA LYS A 362 34.27 10.70 17.12
C LYS A 362 34.79 11.75 18.11
N LEU A 363 34.92 11.43 19.40
CA LEU A 363 35.45 12.38 20.39
C LEU A 363 36.97 12.54 20.25
N ASP A 364 37.41 13.78 20.09
CA ASP A 364 38.83 14.10 20.09
C ASP A 364 39.47 13.86 21.47
N ALA A 365 40.76 13.54 21.50
CA ALA A 365 41.49 13.27 22.73
C ALA A 365 41.43 14.43 23.74
N GLY A 366 41.40 15.68 23.26
CA GLY A 366 41.35 16.90 24.07
C GLY A 366 39.96 17.48 24.33
N ASP A 367 38.88 16.93 23.74
CA ASP A 367 37.53 17.51 23.84
C ASP A 367 36.87 17.22 25.21
N ALA A 368 37.15 18.06 26.21
CA ALA A 368 36.57 17.94 27.55
C ALA A 368 35.05 18.17 27.53
N ASP A 369 34.58 19.19 26.82
CA ASP A 369 33.16 19.56 26.77
C ASP A 369 32.32 18.50 26.02
N GLY A 370 32.87 17.90 24.96
CA GLY A 370 32.25 16.79 24.26
C GLY A 370 32.06 15.55 25.13
N ARG A 371 33.02 15.26 26.01
CA ARG A 371 32.89 14.18 27.01
C ARG A 371 31.79 14.46 28.02
N VAL A 372 31.66 15.70 28.49
CA VAL A 372 30.57 16.13 29.39
C VAL A 372 29.21 15.97 28.72
N ARG A 373 29.06 16.46 27.47
CA ARG A 373 27.83 16.30 26.69
C ARG A 373 27.47 14.83 26.46
N LEU A 374 28.44 13.99 26.09
CA LEU A 374 28.21 12.56 25.88
C LEU A 374 27.83 11.83 27.18
N ALA A 375 28.45 12.20 28.31
CA ALA A 375 28.11 11.64 29.61
C ALA A 375 26.66 11.96 30.02
N ARG A 376 26.18 13.18 29.74
CA ARG A 376 24.76 13.53 29.92
C ARG A 376 23.86 12.64 29.08
N ASP A 377 24.14 12.51 27.78
CA ASP A 377 23.33 11.68 26.88
C ASP A 377 23.33 10.20 27.32
N LEU A 378 24.44 9.66 27.85
CA LEU A 378 24.49 8.29 28.40
C LEU A 378 23.56 8.10 29.60
N ILE A 379 23.51 9.08 30.51
CA ILE A 379 22.62 9.06 31.68
C ILE A 379 21.17 9.20 31.24
N GLU A 380 20.86 10.21 30.42
CA GLU A 380 19.49 10.55 30.03
C GLU A 380 18.85 9.51 29.12
N LEU A 381 19.61 8.98 28.14
CA LEU A 381 19.05 8.16 27.07
C LEU A 381 19.19 6.65 27.33
N THR A 382 20.20 6.23 28.10
CA THR A 382 20.50 4.80 28.31
C THR A 382 20.64 4.39 29.77
N SER A 383 20.57 5.35 30.70
CA SER A 383 20.82 5.14 32.13
C SER A 383 22.18 4.51 32.44
N ASP A 384 23.18 4.67 31.55
CA ASP A 384 24.53 4.11 31.70
C ASP A 384 25.42 5.05 32.53
N GLN A 385 25.14 5.07 33.83
CA GLN A 385 25.90 5.86 34.82
C GLN A 385 27.38 5.47 34.91
N PRO A 386 27.79 4.17 34.85
CA PRO A 386 29.20 3.80 34.88
C PRO A 386 30.00 4.36 33.70
N ALA A 387 29.48 4.25 32.47
CA ALA A 387 30.18 4.79 31.30
C ALA A 387 30.24 6.33 31.34
N ALA A 388 29.15 6.98 31.77
CA ALA A 388 29.10 8.43 31.95
C ALA A 388 30.13 8.92 32.98
N THR A 389 30.24 8.23 34.12
CA THR A 389 31.21 8.54 35.18
C THR A 389 32.64 8.50 34.65
N LYS A 390 33.00 7.47 33.88
CA LYS A 390 34.33 7.36 33.28
C LYS A 390 34.65 8.57 32.38
N LEU A 391 33.71 8.97 31.54
CA LEU A 391 33.87 10.13 30.66
C LEU A 391 33.97 11.45 31.45
N LEU A 392 33.22 11.62 32.54
CA LEU A 392 33.28 12.80 33.39
C LEU A 392 34.61 12.91 34.14
N LEU A 393 35.16 11.80 34.64
CA LEU A 393 36.49 11.78 35.27
C LEU A 393 37.59 12.10 34.25
N GLU A 394 37.49 11.59 33.03
CA GLU A 394 38.40 11.95 31.92
C GLU A 394 38.26 13.44 31.55
N ALA A 395 37.04 13.97 31.47
CA ALA A 395 36.78 15.38 31.21
C ALA A 395 37.36 16.29 32.30
N TRP A 396 37.24 15.90 33.57
CA TRP A 396 37.81 16.66 34.69
C TRP A 396 39.34 16.72 34.63
N LYS A 397 40.00 15.64 34.21
CA LYS A 397 41.47 15.65 34.01
C LYS A 397 41.90 16.65 32.94
N LEU A 398 41.10 16.80 31.89
CA LEU A 398 41.35 17.76 30.80
C LEU A 398 41.02 19.20 31.22
N ASN A 399 39.96 19.41 32.00
CA ASN A 399 39.56 20.72 32.51
C ASN A 399 39.14 20.66 34.00
N PRO A 400 40.11 20.78 34.94
CA PRO A 400 39.85 20.69 36.38
C PRO A 400 39.05 21.86 36.99
N LYS A 401 38.66 22.85 36.18
CA LYS A 401 37.88 24.02 36.64
C LYS A 401 36.43 23.98 36.14
N SER A 402 36.03 22.92 35.44
CA SER A 402 34.67 22.80 34.89
C SER A 402 33.62 22.60 36.00
N ALA A 403 32.89 23.67 36.32
CA ALA A 403 31.78 23.62 37.27
C ALA A 403 30.70 22.60 36.87
N GLU A 404 30.47 22.44 35.56
CA GLU A 404 29.51 21.49 35.01
C GLU A 404 29.93 20.03 35.27
N THR A 405 31.19 19.69 35.01
CA THR A 405 31.72 18.35 35.30
C THR A 405 31.64 18.03 36.80
N ALA A 406 32.01 18.99 37.66
CA ALA A 406 31.92 18.83 39.10
C ALA A 406 30.47 18.62 39.58
N ALA A 407 29.52 19.40 39.04
CA ALA A 407 28.11 19.27 39.38
C ALA A 407 27.54 17.90 38.97
N LEU A 408 27.89 17.40 37.78
CA LEU A 408 27.43 16.09 37.31
C LEU A 408 28.04 14.94 38.12
N LEU A 409 29.33 14.99 38.43
CA LEU A 409 29.97 14.01 39.33
C LEU A 409 29.34 14.04 40.73
N GLY A 410 29.04 15.23 41.26
CA GLY A 410 28.33 15.41 42.52
C GLY A 410 26.94 14.76 42.52
N ARG A 411 26.17 14.90 41.43
CA ARG A 411 24.86 14.23 41.27
C ARG A 411 24.97 12.70 41.23
N LEU A 412 26.11 12.18 40.77
CA LEU A 412 26.43 10.74 40.78
C LEU A 412 27.01 10.26 42.12
N GLY A 413 27.09 11.12 43.13
CA GLY A 413 27.56 10.77 44.48
C GLY A 413 29.06 10.89 44.70
N PHE A 414 29.81 11.42 43.72
CA PHE A 414 31.24 11.68 43.88
C PHE A 414 31.48 12.97 44.67
N MET A 415 32.62 13.05 45.38
CA MET A 415 33.02 14.24 46.13
C MET A 415 34.47 14.61 45.83
N LEU A 416 34.72 15.88 45.51
CA LEU A 416 36.08 16.39 45.32
C LEU A 416 36.72 16.69 46.69
N GLN A 417 37.87 16.08 46.96
CA GLN A 417 38.64 16.31 48.16
C GLN A 417 40.13 16.42 47.85
N LYS A 418 40.76 17.56 48.20
CA LYS A 418 42.21 17.79 48.01
C LYS A 418 42.67 17.35 46.61
N ASP A 419 41.95 17.83 45.59
CA ASP A 419 42.19 17.56 44.17
C ASP A 419 41.99 16.10 43.70
N LYS A 420 41.48 15.22 44.57
CA LYS A 420 41.10 13.84 44.23
C LYS A 420 39.59 13.67 44.31
N TRP A 421 39.01 13.04 43.29
CA TRP A 421 37.62 12.59 43.35
C TRP A 421 37.49 11.32 44.17
N LEU A 422 36.66 11.37 45.20
CA LEU A 422 36.21 10.22 45.97
C LEU A 422 34.98 9.62 45.28
N ASN A 423 34.98 8.29 45.10
CA ASN A 423 33.83 7.55 44.59
C ASN A 423 32.71 7.45 45.64
N PRO A 424 31.47 7.06 45.28
CA PRO A 424 30.35 7.05 46.22
C PRO A 424 30.56 6.20 47.48
N GLU A 425 31.31 5.09 47.41
CA GLU A 425 31.63 4.27 48.57
C GLU A 425 32.69 4.95 49.45
N GLU A 426 33.76 5.48 48.84
CA GLU A 426 34.77 6.28 49.54
C GLU A 426 34.13 7.51 50.20
N VAL A 427 33.11 8.12 49.59
CA VAL A 427 32.35 9.23 50.17
C VAL A 427 31.54 8.79 51.39
N LYS A 428 30.93 7.60 51.38
CA LYS A 428 30.26 7.05 52.55
C LYS A 428 31.26 6.81 53.68
N GLU A 429 32.35 6.10 53.40
CA GLU A 429 33.43 5.87 54.38
C GLU A 429 33.99 7.18 54.93
N PHE A 430 34.20 8.16 54.07
CA PHE A 430 34.67 9.50 54.42
C PHE A 430 33.68 10.29 55.28
N ARG A 431 32.38 10.08 55.08
CA ARG A 431 31.31 10.68 55.91
C ARG A 431 31.12 9.92 57.21
N ASP A 432 31.34 8.61 57.22
CA ASP A 432 31.16 7.72 58.36
C ASP A 432 32.40 7.59 59.24
N ASP A 433 33.52 8.23 58.86
CA ASP A 433 34.69 8.46 59.71
C ASP A 433 34.25 8.94 61.11
N PRO A 434 34.50 8.14 62.18
CA PRO A 434 34.05 8.42 63.53
C PRO A 434 34.48 9.80 64.03
N ILE A 435 35.69 10.26 63.67
CA ILE A 435 36.22 11.56 64.11
C ILE A 435 35.40 12.69 63.49
N ARG A 436 34.98 12.55 62.25
CA ARG A 436 34.23 13.61 61.54
C ARG A 436 32.76 13.61 61.89
N LYS A 437 32.18 12.43 62.10
CA LYS A 437 30.84 12.30 62.68
C LYS A 437 30.79 12.99 64.04
N ALA A 438 31.82 12.82 64.85
CA ALA A 438 31.94 13.51 66.13
C ALA A 438 32.10 15.04 65.97
N ILE A 439 32.95 15.52 65.05
CA ILE A 439 33.05 16.98 64.75
C ILE A 439 31.71 17.58 64.33
N ARG A 440 30.96 16.93 63.43
CA ARG A 440 29.62 17.42 62.99
C ARG A 440 28.59 17.41 64.10
N ASN A 441 28.65 16.40 64.98
CA ASN A 441 27.69 16.23 66.07
C ASN A 441 28.06 17.08 67.30
N GLY A 442 29.13 17.89 67.25
CA GLY A 442 29.61 18.64 68.40
C GLY A 442 30.09 17.74 69.54
N THR A 443 30.59 16.54 69.23
CA THR A 443 31.11 15.59 70.21
C THR A 443 32.59 15.33 69.99
N VAL A 444 33.25 14.83 71.03
CA VAL A 444 34.67 14.47 70.99
C VAL A 444 34.81 12.98 71.23
N ILE A 445 35.72 12.34 70.50
CA ILE A 445 36.06 10.93 70.68
C ILE A 445 37.58 10.75 70.82
N ALA A 446 38.01 9.60 71.34
CA ALA A 446 39.42 9.26 71.42
C ALA A 446 40.08 9.23 70.03
N GLY A 447 41.31 9.73 69.94
CA GLY A 447 42.08 9.83 68.69
C GLY A 447 42.02 11.18 67.98
N MET A 448 41.07 12.06 68.33
CA MET A 448 41.00 13.42 67.78
C MET A 448 42.23 14.26 68.12
N ASN A 449 42.72 15.09 67.20
CA ASN A 449 43.78 16.05 67.48
C ASN A 449 43.24 17.40 67.99
N ARG A 450 44.12 18.27 68.47
CA ARG A 450 43.76 19.61 68.98
C ARG A 450 42.88 20.42 68.03
N SER A 451 43.19 20.42 66.74
CA SER A 451 42.44 21.17 65.73
C SER A 451 41.03 20.59 65.56
N GLN A 452 40.91 19.26 65.55
CA GLN A 452 39.63 18.55 65.46
C GLN A 452 38.75 18.80 66.69
N VAL A 453 39.31 18.78 67.90
CA VAL A 453 38.59 19.11 69.14
C VAL A 453 38.09 20.56 69.12
N LYS A 454 38.94 21.52 68.69
CA LYS A 454 38.53 22.92 68.56
C LYS A 454 37.44 23.12 67.50
N LYS A 455 37.47 22.37 66.41
CA LYS A 455 36.41 22.40 65.38
C LYS A 455 35.10 21.82 65.88
N ALA A 456 35.14 20.82 66.76
CA ALA A 456 33.96 20.17 67.32
C ALA A 456 33.29 21.01 68.43
N LEU A 457 34.08 21.61 69.32
CA LEU A 457 33.57 22.25 70.56
C LEU A 457 33.92 23.73 70.72
N GLY A 458 34.68 24.33 69.80
CA GLY A 458 35.22 25.68 69.96
C GLY A 458 36.49 25.73 70.82
N ALA A 459 36.87 26.94 71.25
CA ALA A 459 38.02 27.12 72.14
C ALA A 459 37.69 26.63 73.55
N PRO A 460 38.61 25.89 74.21
CA PRO A 460 38.41 25.49 75.61
C PRO A 460 38.44 26.72 76.53
N THR A 461 37.67 26.66 77.61
CA THR A 461 37.64 27.69 78.66
C THR A 461 38.96 27.73 79.43
N GLN A 462 39.58 26.56 79.66
CA GLN A 462 40.88 26.44 80.33
C GLN A 462 41.73 25.32 79.72
N ILE A 463 43.05 25.50 79.74
CA ILE A 463 44.04 24.51 79.29
C ILE A 463 45.07 24.30 80.40
N GLY A 464 45.07 23.13 81.02
CA GLY A 464 46.14 22.66 81.89
C GLY A 464 47.18 21.86 81.11
N ARG A 465 48.48 22.00 81.44
CA ARG A 465 49.56 21.22 80.83
C ARG A 465 50.37 20.51 81.90
N SER A 466 50.68 19.25 81.67
CA SER A 466 51.56 18.47 82.54
C SER A 466 52.45 17.52 81.75
N ILE A 467 53.60 17.18 82.32
CA ILE A 467 54.54 16.21 81.74
C ILE A 467 54.61 15.04 82.72
N SER A 468 54.26 13.84 82.25
CA SER A 468 54.26 12.64 83.08
C SER A 468 54.43 11.39 82.22
N GLY A 469 55.34 10.48 82.61
CA GLY A 469 55.50 9.18 81.95
C GLY A 469 55.94 9.24 80.48
N GLY A 470 56.84 10.16 80.12
CA GLY A 470 57.39 10.29 78.75
C GLY A 470 56.42 10.87 77.72
N ALA A 471 55.26 11.39 78.15
CA ALA A 471 54.30 12.09 77.31
C ALA A 471 53.97 13.48 77.88
N ILE A 472 53.67 14.41 76.99
CA ILE A 472 53.09 15.71 77.34
C ILE A 472 51.58 15.55 77.31
N ASN A 473 50.92 15.84 78.44
CA ASN A 473 49.48 15.81 78.58
C ASN A 473 48.92 17.23 78.60
N GLU A 474 47.82 17.44 77.88
CA GLU A 474 46.98 18.62 78.01
C GLU A 474 45.60 18.24 78.53
N LEU A 475 45.08 19.02 79.45
CA LEU A 475 43.73 18.92 79.97
C LEU A 475 42.95 20.14 79.49
N TRP A 476 41.99 19.94 78.60
CA TRP A 476 41.13 20.98 78.08
C TRP A 476 39.79 20.91 78.78
N ILE A 477 39.36 22.03 79.37
CA ILE A 477 38.12 22.13 80.12
C ILE A 477 37.16 23.04 79.35
N TYR A 478 35.95 22.56 79.13
CA TYR A 478 34.85 23.27 78.47
C TYR A 478 33.69 23.42 79.46
N GLY A 479 33.15 24.63 79.60
CA GLY A 479 32.06 24.97 80.53
C GLY A 479 32.52 25.76 81.77
N GLU A 480 31.57 26.33 82.51
CA GLU A 480 31.83 27.06 83.75
C GLU A 480 31.84 26.12 84.96
N ALA A 481 32.65 26.46 85.97
CA ALA A 481 32.96 25.59 87.12
C ALA A 481 31.74 25.13 87.95
N SER A 482 30.56 25.72 87.75
CA SER A 482 29.34 25.46 88.50
C SER A 482 28.25 24.71 87.71
N ASN A 483 28.41 24.45 86.40
CA ASN A 483 27.47 23.59 85.67
C ASN A 483 28.09 22.92 84.43
N GLN A 484 28.09 21.58 84.43
CA GLN A 484 28.49 20.67 83.34
C GLN A 484 29.86 20.94 82.68
N SER A 485 30.96 20.77 83.42
CA SER A 485 32.30 20.82 82.83
C SER A 485 32.64 19.53 82.07
N LEU A 486 32.94 19.66 80.78
CA LEU A 486 33.49 18.59 79.93
C LEU A 486 35.02 18.68 79.94
N ILE A 487 35.69 17.61 80.34
CA ILE A 487 37.15 17.53 80.45
C ILE A 487 37.68 16.59 79.37
N ILE A 488 38.57 17.11 78.52
CA ILE A 488 39.20 16.37 77.44
C ILE A 488 40.70 16.30 77.69
N GLN A 489 41.24 15.09 77.82
CA GLN A 489 42.67 14.86 77.98
C GLN A 489 43.29 14.50 76.64
N LEU A 490 44.27 15.30 76.21
CA LEU A 490 45.10 15.03 75.06
C LEU A 490 46.51 14.63 75.50
N ALA A 491 47.12 13.68 74.82
CA ALA A 491 48.50 13.29 75.06
C ALA A 491 49.32 13.30 73.76
N ARG A 492 50.60 13.68 73.88
CA ARG A 492 51.61 13.58 72.82
C ARG A 492 52.83 12.87 73.38
N LYS A 493 53.21 11.75 72.77
CA LYS A 493 54.48 11.05 73.09
C LYS A 493 55.67 11.88 72.55
N GLN A 494 56.87 11.74 73.13
CA GLN A 494 58.05 12.54 72.77
C GLN A 494 58.37 12.56 71.26
N ASN A 495 58.11 11.47 70.53
CA ASN A 495 58.41 11.33 69.10
C ASN A 495 57.18 11.47 68.19
N ALA A 496 56.05 11.96 68.72
CA ALA A 496 54.83 12.18 67.95
C ALA A 496 54.65 13.67 67.67
N ASP A 497 54.25 14.02 66.45
CA ASP A 497 54.08 15.42 66.05
C ASP A 497 52.78 16.05 66.62
N GLU A 498 51.76 15.23 66.89
CA GLU A 498 50.43 15.70 67.27
C GLU A 498 49.94 15.17 68.63
N PHE A 499 49.19 16.02 69.34
CA PHE A 499 48.42 15.65 70.53
C PHE A 499 47.13 14.97 70.10
N LYS A 500 46.83 13.81 70.70
CA LYS A 500 45.58 13.07 70.46
C LYS A 500 44.76 12.94 71.74
N VAL A 501 43.45 13.03 71.63
CA VAL A 501 42.52 12.77 72.73
C VAL A 501 42.70 11.32 73.18
N ILE A 502 43.03 11.14 74.45
CA ILE A 502 43.16 9.81 75.06
C ILE A 502 42.04 9.53 76.06
N ARG A 503 41.38 10.58 76.59
CA ARG A 503 40.31 10.43 77.58
C ARG A 503 39.34 11.60 77.52
N ILE A 504 38.06 11.31 77.76
CA ILE A 504 36.96 12.29 77.85
C ILE A 504 36.21 12.00 79.14
N LYS A 505 35.89 13.02 79.93
CA LYS A 505 35.13 12.91 81.18
C LYS A 505 34.04 13.99 81.25
N ASN A 506 32.81 13.59 81.57
CA ASN A 506 31.73 14.51 81.97
C ASN A 506 31.63 14.55 83.50
N ALA A 507 31.52 15.74 84.08
CA ALA A 507 31.44 15.93 85.53
C ALA A 507 30.09 15.57 86.19
N GLN A 508 29.18 14.87 85.51
CA GLN A 508 27.94 14.33 86.11
C GLN A 508 27.91 12.79 86.05
N ARG A 509 28.64 12.14 86.96
CA ARG A 509 28.29 10.84 87.53
C ARG A 509 29.23 10.51 88.69
N ALA A 510 29.05 11.17 89.83
CA ALA A 510 29.51 10.67 91.12
C ALA A 510 28.91 11.54 92.22
N GLN A 511 27.97 10.96 92.97
CA GLN A 511 27.74 11.09 94.42
C GLN A 511 26.39 10.44 94.68
N SER A 512 26.34 9.41 95.52
CA SER A 512 26.26 9.63 96.96
C SER A 512 26.60 8.36 97.76
N PRO A 513 26.85 8.49 99.08
CA PRO A 513 28.03 7.94 99.74
C PRO A 513 27.76 6.78 100.71
N ILE A 514 28.87 6.26 101.21
CA ILE A 514 29.06 5.28 102.28
C ILE A 514 28.22 5.63 103.52
N GLN A 515 27.47 4.65 104.03
CA GLN A 515 27.02 4.57 105.42
C GLN A 515 27.56 3.28 106.05
N GLU A 516 28.00 3.41 107.30
CA GLU A 516 28.82 2.49 108.07
C GLU A 516 28.11 1.21 108.54
N ALA A 517 28.94 0.16 108.62
CA ALA A 517 28.94 -1.02 109.49
C ALA A 517 27.76 -1.32 110.46
N ASN A 518 27.13 -2.50 110.22
CA ASN A 518 27.00 -3.70 111.08
C ASN A 518 26.47 -3.59 112.54
N PRO A 519 26.00 -4.70 113.19
CA PRO A 519 26.05 -6.12 112.81
C PRO A 519 24.77 -6.97 113.11
N ALA A 520 24.83 -8.24 112.65
CA ALA A 520 24.32 -9.48 113.27
C ALA A 520 22.81 -9.67 113.58
N THR A 521 22.21 -10.67 112.91
CA THR A 521 21.63 -11.92 113.48
C THR A 521 21.01 -12.71 112.31
N SER A 522 21.48 -13.91 111.96
CA SER A 522 21.17 -15.22 112.55
C SER A 522 19.78 -15.75 112.16
N VAL A 523 19.80 -16.84 111.37
CA VAL A 523 18.90 -18.02 111.43
C VAL A 523 17.44 -17.72 110.98
N GLU A 524 16.87 -18.39 109.99
CA GLU A 524 16.75 -19.84 109.76
C GLU A 524 16.49 -20.14 108.27
#